data_AF-X6GTT0-F1
#
_entry.id   AF-X6GTT0-F1
#
_cell.length_a   1.000
_cell.length_b   1.000
_cell.length_c   1.000
_cell.angle_alpha   90.00
_cell.angle_beta   90.00
_cell.angle_gamma   90.00
#
_symmetry.space_group_name_H-M   'P 1'
#
loop_
_entity.id
_entity.type
_entity.pdbx_description
1 polymer ?
#
loop_
_entity_poly.entity_id
_entity_poly.type
_entity_poly.pdbx_seq_one_letter_code
_entity_poly.pdbx_strand_id
1 'polypeptide(L)'
;MSKFVTGYSDIGGELEQLYATIMSSKPDWASELASLAIAVDEAKANADPEAALMATIKQQPEVGHAARRLAHVWYAGRLSAENGVDAAFVSEEAYFGGLIWRAARAHPPGLSGGYFGHWRYAPDV
;
A
#
# COMPACT_ATOMS: atom_id res chain seq x y z
N MET A 1 6.07 -2.64 9.99
CA MET A 1 4.64 -2.90 9.77
C MET A 1 4.36 -3.17 8.29
N SER A 2 4.74 -2.27 7.38
CA SER A 2 4.47 -2.37 5.94
C SER A 2 4.86 -3.73 5.33
N LYS A 3 6.05 -4.27 5.65
CA LYS A 3 6.48 -5.62 5.22
C LYS A 3 5.44 -6.72 5.50
N PHE A 4 4.86 -6.73 6.70
CA PHE A 4 3.91 -7.76 7.12
C PHE A 4 2.57 -7.66 6.39
N VAL A 5 2.23 -6.47 5.91
CA VAL A 5 0.96 -6.19 5.22
C VAL A 5 1.10 -6.39 3.71
N THR A 6 2.25 -6.06 3.14
CA THR A 6 2.45 -6.07 1.69
C THR A 6 3.25 -7.26 1.17
N GLY A 7 4.04 -7.92 2.01
CA GLY A 7 5.00 -8.96 1.65
C GLY A 7 6.34 -8.45 1.10
N TYR A 8 6.50 -7.15 0.89
CA TYR A 8 7.72 -6.55 0.35
C TYR A 8 8.64 -6.06 1.48
N SER A 9 9.92 -6.45 1.45
CA SER A 9 10.91 -6.06 2.46
C SER A 9 11.77 -4.87 2.08
N ASP A 10 11.72 -4.44 0.82
CA ASP A 10 12.54 -3.38 0.22
C ASP A 10 11.76 -2.06 0.04
N ILE A 11 10.74 -1.87 0.86
CA ILE A 11 9.88 -0.66 0.89
C ILE A 11 10.14 0.14 2.16
N GLY A 12 9.78 1.42 2.16
CA GLY A 12 9.95 2.29 3.32
C GLY A 12 10.20 3.75 2.91
N GLY A 13 10.93 4.47 3.75
CA GLY A 13 11.39 5.83 3.45
C GLY A 13 10.29 6.88 3.50
N GLU A 14 10.35 7.86 2.60
CA GLU A 14 9.43 9.00 2.57
C GLU A 14 7.98 8.58 2.30
N LEU A 15 7.76 7.58 1.43
CA LEU A 15 6.42 7.06 1.16
C LEU A 15 5.79 6.41 2.39
N GLU A 16 6.57 5.69 3.21
CA GLU A 16 6.04 5.11 4.44
C GLU A 16 5.61 6.18 5.44
N GLN A 17 6.41 7.24 5.60
CA GLN A 17 6.07 8.38 6.47
C GLN A 17 4.84 9.13 5.96
N LEU A 18 4.75 9.34 4.65
CA LEU A 18 3.61 9.95 3.98
C LEU A 18 2.33 9.13 4.20
N TYR A 19 2.38 7.82 3.99
CA TYR A 19 1.22 6.95 4.20
C TYR A 19 0.81 6.87 5.67
N ALA A 20 1.77 6.83 6.60
CA ALA A 20 1.48 6.92 8.03
C ALA A 20 0.79 8.24 8.39
N THR A 21 1.23 9.35 7.81
CA THR A 21 0.63 10.69 8.01
C THR A 21 -0.81 10.73 7.51
N ILE A 22 -1.05 10.21 6.30
CA ILE A 22 -2.41 10.14 5.72
C ILE A 22 -3.32 9.27 6.56
N MET A 23 -2.86 8.10 6.96
CA MET A 23 -3.65 7.19 7.79
C MET A 23 -3.92 7.77 9.18
N SER A 24 -3.02 8.61 9.71
CA SER A 24 -3.20 9.25 11.02
C SER A 24 -4.03 10.55 10.96
N SER A 25 -4.39 11.03 9.76
CA SER A 25 -5.16 12.27 9.59
C SER A 25 -6.62 12.18 10.06
N LYS A 26 -7.18 10.96 10.14
CA LYS A 26 -8.52 10.69 10.67
C LYS A 26 -8.38 9.99 12.03
N PRO A 27 -9.04 10.46 13.11
CA PRO A 27 -8.89 9.89 14.46
C PRO A 27 -9.15 8.38 14.52
N ASP A 28 -10.22 7.91 13.87
CA ASP A 28 -10.56 6.49 13.84
C ASP A 28 -9.46 5.67 13.17
N TRP A 29 -8.91 6.15 12.05
CA TRP A 29 -7.86 5.45 11.33
C TRP A 29 -6.54 5.44 12.09
N ALA A 30 -6.22 6.51 12.81
CA ALA A 30 -5.06 6.57 13.69
C ALA A 30 -5.14 5.49 14.79
N SER A 31 -6.32 5.31 15.38
CA SER A 31 -6.54 4.28 16.40
C SER A 31 -6.41 2.86 15.82
N GLU A 32 -7.00 2.60 14.65
CA GLU A 32 -6.90 1.31 13.97
C GLU A 32 -5.44 1.01 13.53
N LEU A 33 -4.70 2.03 13.08
CA LEU A 33 -3.28 1.90 12.72
C LEU A 33 -2.42 1.56 13.94
N ALA A 34 -2.71 2.16 15.10
CA ALA A 34 -2.04 1.81 16.34
C ALA A 34 -2.32 0.35 16.75
N SER A 35 -3.57 -0.12 16.62
CA SER A 35 -3.93 -1.53 16.86
C SER A 35 -3.17 -2.47 15.91
N LEU A 36 -3.02 -2.10 14.64
CA LEU A 36 -2.22 -2.88 13.68
C LEU A 36 -0.74 -2.92 14.06
N ALA A 37 -0.17 -1.80 14.51
CA ALA A 37 1.23 -1.75 14.93
C ALA A 37 1.48 -2.70 16.12
N ILE A 38 0.60 -2.67 17.12
CA ILE A 38 0.64 -3.58 18.28
C ILE A 38 0.52 -5.04 17.82
N ALA A 39 -0.47 -5.37 17.00
CA ALA A 39 -0.68 -6.72 16.49
C ALA A 39 0.54 -7.25 15.71
N VAL A 40 1.21 -6.40 14.95
CA VAL A 40 2.44 -6.77 14.22
C VAL A 40 3.59 -7.03 15.19
N ASP A 41 3.74 -6.23 16.24
CA ASP A 41 4.80 -6.41 17.23
C ASP A 41 4.61 -7.68 18.06
N GLU A 42 3.36 -8.00 18.43
CA GLU A 42 3.01 -9.27 19.07
C GLU A 42 3.25 -10.47 18.15
N ALA A 43 2.85 -10.36 16.87
CA ALA A 43 3.03 -11.43 15.90
C ALA A 43 4.51 -11.78 15.67
N LYS A 44 5.42 -10.79 15.69
CA LYS A 44 6.87 -11.02 15.56
C LYS A 44 7.45 -11.91 16.66
N ALA A 45 6.82 -11.97 17.83
CA ALA A 45 7.26 -12.83 18.93
C ALA A 45 6.82 -14.31 18.74
N ASN A 46 5.99 -14.59 17.74
CA ASN A 46 5.50 -15.93 17.46
C ASN A 46 6.46 -16.74 16.55
N ALA A 47 6.35 -18.07 16.59
CA ALA A 47 7.12 -18.97 15.72
C ALA A 47 6.73 -18.82 14.24
N ASP A 48 5.46 -18.52 13.98
CA ASP A 48 4.95 -18.15 12.65
C ASP A 48 4.26 -16.77 12.73
N PRO A 49 5.02 -15.68 12.53
CA PRO A 49 4.48 -14.32 12.59
C PRO A 49 3.38 -14.02 11.58
N GLU A 50 3.42 -14.60 10.38
CA GLU A 50 2.41 -14.34 9.34
C GLU A 50 1.08 -15.01 9.71
N ALA A 51 1.13 -16.27 10.14
CA ALA A 51 -0.07 -16.97 10.60
C ALA A 51 -0.67 -16.31 11.85
N ALA A 52 0.17 -15.86 12.79
CA ALA A 52 -0.26 -15.14 13.99
C ALA A 52 -0.99 -13.83 13.63
N LEU A 53 -0.39 -13.00 12.77
CA LEU A 53 -1.02 -11.75 12.34
C LEU A 53 -2.32 -12.00 11.57
N MET A 54 -2.38 -13.03 10.71
CA MET A 54 -3.62 -13.38 10.01
C MET A 54 -4.73 -13.85 10.94
N ALA A 55 -4.39 -14.55 12.02
CA ALA A 55 -5.35 -14.91 13.05
C ALA A 55 -5.92 -13.65 13.72
N THR A 56 -5.06 -12.69 14.09
CA THR A 56 -5.49 -11.41 14.68
C THR A 56 -6.37 -10.60 13.73
N ILE A 57 -5.99 -10.46 12.45
CA ILE A 57 -6.80 -9.77 11.44
C ILE A 57 -8.21 -10.37 11.28
N LYS A 58 -8.36 -11.68 11.44
CA LYS A 58 -9.66 -12.37 11.37
C LYS A 58 -10.52 -12.13 12.62
N GLN A 59 -9.90 -11.89 13.77
CA GLN A 59 -10.58 -11.75 15.07
C GLN A 59 -10.85 -10.30 15.44
N GLN A 60 -10.01 -9.36 14.97
CA GLN A 60 -10.03 -7.94 15.31
C GLN A 60 -10.29 -7.10 14.06
N PRO A 61 -11.55 -6.66 13.83
CA PRO A 61 -11.93 -5.89 12.64
C PRO A 61 -11.09 -4.62 12.44
N GLU A 62 -10.74 -3.92 13.51
CA GLU A 62 -9.92 -2.71 13.51
C GLU A 62 -8.52 -2.96 12.91
N VAL A 63 -7.89 -4.08 13.26
CA VAL A 63 -6.60 -4.49 12.68
C VAL A 63 -6.77 -4.81 11.20
N GLY A 64 -7.85 -5.50 10.84
CA GLY A 64 -8.17 -5.82 9.46
C GLY A 64 -8.45 -4.58 8.59
N HIS A 65 -9.15 -3.59 9.14
CA HIS A 65 -9.44 -2.32 8.47
C HIS A 65 -8.15 -1.53 8.19
N ALA A 66 -7.29 -1.37 9.21
CA ALA A 66 -6.00 -0.72 9.05
C ALA A 66 -5.11 -1.47 8.05
N ALA A 67 -5.02 -2.80 8.15
CA ALA A 67 -4.21 -3.61 7.24
C ALA A 67 -4.67 -3.46 5.79
N ARG A 68 -5.99 -3.47 5.54
CA ARG A 68 -6.55 -3.29 4.19
C ARG A 68 -6.27 -1.89 3.63
N ARG A 69 -6.43 -0.83 4.43
CA ARG A 69 -6.14 0.54 3.97
C ARG A 69 -4.66 0.75 3.72
N LEU A 70 -3.80 0.24 4.60
CA LEU A 70 -2.34 0.29 4.42
C LEU A 70 -1.91 -0.48 3.17
N ALA A 71 -2.43 -1.69 2.95
CA ALA A 71 -2.18 -2.43 1.73
C ALA A 71 -2.67 -1.65 0.49
N HIS A 72 -3.87 -1.09 0.55
CA HIS A 72 -4.43 -0.33 -0.58
C HIS A 72 -3.54 0.87 -0.95
N VAL A 73 -3.12 1.69 0.02
CA VAL A 73 -2.30 2.86 -0.28
C VAL A 73 -0.91 2.48 -0.80
N TRP A 74 -0.31 1.40 -0.29
CA TRP A 74 0.95 0.89 -0.82
C TRP A 74 0.84 0.38 -2.26
N TYR A 75 -0.21 -0.38 -2.57
CA TYR A 75 -0.37 -0.95 -3.90
C TYR A 75 -0.83 0.08 -4.92
N ALA A 76 -1.74 0.98 -4.54
CA ALA A 76 -2.38 1.91 -5.47
C ALA A 76 -1.75 3.31 -5.48
N GLY A 77 -0.96 3.71 -4.48
CA GLY A 77 -0.44 5.07 -4.37
C GLY A 77 -1.50 6.13 -4.03
N ARG A 78 -2.69 5.70 -3.61
CA ARG A 78 -3.86 6.52 -3.31
C ARG A 78 -4.76 5.86 -2.28
N LEU A 79 -5.69 6.62 -1.71
CA LEU A 79 -6.73 6.07 -0.84
C LEU A 79 -7.79 5.31 -1.65
N SER A 80 -8.53 4.42 -0.98
CA SER A 80 -9.66 3.72 -1.59
C SER A 80 -10.74 4.70 -2.03
N ALA A 81 -11.45 4.32 -3.09
CA ALA A 81 -12.58 5.10 -3.59
C ALA A 81 -13.65 5.29 -2.50
N GLU A 82 -14.14 6.52 -2.37
CA GLU A 82 -15.29 6.86 -1.52
C GLU A 82 -16.48 7.13 -2.44
N ASN A 83 -17.63 6.48 -2.20
CA ASN A 83 -18.85 6.63 -3.02
C ASN A 83 -18.66 6.37 -4.53
N GLY A 84 -17.76 5.43 -4.88
CA GLY A 84 -17.46 5.09 -6.27
C GLY A 84 -16.61 6.11 -7.01
N VAL A 85 -16.11 7.13 -6.31
CA VAL A 85 -15.17 8.11 -6.86
C VAL A 85 -13.77 7.76 -6.38
N ASP A 86 -12.87 7.52 -7.33
CA ASP A 86 -11.46 7.29 -7.06
C ASP A 86 -10.81 8.50 -6.39
N ALA A 87 -10.03 8.27 -5.34
CA ALA A 87 -9.19 9.30 -4.77
C ALA A 87 -8.07 9.70 -5.75
N ALA A 88 -7.61 10.95 -5.66
CA ALA A 88 -6.40 11.36 -6.35
C ALA A 88 -5.18 10.59 -5.80
N PHE A 89 -4.14 10.44 -6.64
CA PHE A 89 -2.84 9.99 -6.17
C PHE A 89 -2.28 10.98 -5.15
N VAL A 90 -1.61 10.44 -4.14
CA VAL A 90 -1.06 11.25 -3.05
C VAL A 90 0.10 12.12 -3.56
N SER A 91 0.92 11.55 -4.44
CA SER A 91 2.00 12.24 -5.15
C SER A 91 2.36 11.48 -6.43
N GLU A 92 3.22 12.07 -7.26
CA GLU A 92 3.79 11.40 -8.44
C GLU A 92 4.64 10.18 -8.03
N GLU A 93 5.42 10.31 -6.97
CA GLU A 93 6.21 9.23 -6.38
C GLU A 93 5.32 8.10 -5.86
N ALA A 94 4.16 8.41 -5.28
CA ALA A 94 3.22 7.39 -4.82
C ALA A 94 2.61 6.62 -6.01
N TYR A 95 2.33 7.30 -7.12
CA TYR A 95 1.85 6.66 -8.35
C TYR A 95 2.91 5.72 -8.95
N PHE A 96 4.14 6.21 -9.14
CA PHE A 96 5.22 5.41 -9.73
C PHE A 96 5.75 4.32 -8.78
N GLY A 97 5.74 4.59 -7.48
CA GLY A 97 6.15 3.67 -6.42
C GLY A 97 5.08 2.65 -6.01
N GLY A 98 3.88 2.70 -6.60
CA GLY A 98 2.79 1.78 -6.30
C GLY A 98 3.18 0.31 -6.50
N LEU A 99 2.96 -0.52 -5.48
CA LEU A 99 3.34 -1.93 -5.53
C LEU A 99 2.55 -2.75 -6.57
N ILE A 100 1.43 -2.23 -7.08
CA ILE A 100 0.66 -2.88 -8.14
C ILE A 100 1.50 -3.12 -9.40
N TRP A 101 2.39 -2.18 -9.75
CA TRP A 101 3.27 -2.31 -10.91
C TRP A 101 4.23 -3.48 -10.75
N ARG A 102 4.82 -3.60 -9.56
CA ARG A 102 5.73 -4.70 -9.20
C ARG A 102 4.99 -6.03 -9.18
N ALA A 103 3.81 -6.09 -8.56
CA ALA A 103 3.00 -7.29 -8.47
C ALA A 103 2.53 -7.79 -9.85
N ALA A 104 2.15 -6.87 -10.74
CA ALA A 104 1.76 -7.18 -12.12
C ALA A 104 2.95 -7.42 -13.07
N ARG A 105 4.19 -7.18 -12.61
CA ARG A 105 5.41 -7.14 -13.45
C ARG A 105 5.26 -6.20 -14.65
N ALA A 106 4.66 -5.03 -14.39
CA ALA A 106 4.38 -4.00 -15.37
C ALA A 106 5.08 -2.69 -15.01
N HIS A 107 5.16 -1.78 -15.97
CA HIS A 107 5.57 -0.41 -15.73
C HIS A 107 4.35 0.50 -15.57
N PRO A 108 4.40 1.50 -14.67
CA PRO A 108 3.37 2.52 -14.59
C PRO A 108 3.20 3.23 -15.94
N PRO A 109 1.96 3.35 -16.46
CA PRO A 109 1.66 4.17 -17.62
C PRO A 109 2.09 5.62 -17.37
N GLY A 110 2.65 6.29 -18.37
CA GLY A 110 3.13 7.66 -18.23
C GLY A 110 4.56 7.78 -17.68
N LEU A 111 5.21 6.68 -17.29
CA LEU A 111 6.67 6.64 -17.13
C LEU A 111 7.33 6.59 -18.53
N SER A 112 7.09 7.63 -19.33
CA SER A 112 7.86 7.85 -20.55
C SER A 112 9.24 8.30 -20.12
N GLY A 113 10.20 7.37 -20.06
CA GLY A 113 11.60 7.73 -20.16
C GLY A 113 11.84 8.43 -21.49
N GLY A 114 11.60 9.74 -21.54
CA GLY A 114 11.91 10.63 -22.67
C GLY A 114 11.13 10.47 -23.97
N TYR A 115 10.34 9.40 -24.17
CA TYR A 115 9.62 9.20 -25.44
C TYR A 115 8.11 9.02 -25.25
N PHE A 116 7.36 10.02 -25.71
CA PHE A 116 5.93 9.89 -25.99
C PHE A 116 5.73 8.95 -27.20
N GLY A 117 4.93 7.88 -27.03
CA GLY A 117 4.21 7.27 -28.16
C GLY A 117 4.73 5.96 -28.77
N HIS A 118 5.23 4.97 -28.01
CA HIS A 118 5.48 3.63 -28.60
C HIS A 118 4.20 2.91 -29.08
N TRP A 119 3.03 3.35 -28.58
CA TRP A 119 1.70 2.92 -29.05
C TRP A 119 1.14 3.80 -30.18
N ARG A 120 1.84 4.88 -30.53
CA ARG A 120 1.50 5.76 -31.65
C ARG A 120 2.09 5.26 -32.97
N TYR A 121 3.19 4.53 -32.93
CA TYR A 121 3.86 4.02 -34.12
C TYR A 121 3.52 2.55 -34.31
N ALA A 122 3.17 2.18 -35.54
CA ALA A 122 3.01 0.78 -35.92
C ALA A 122 4.36 0.05 -35.72
N PRO A 123 4.36 -1.24 -35.35
CA PRO A 123 5.59 -2.01 -35.27
C PRO A 123 6.31 -2.00 -36.63
N ASP A 124 7.63 -1.87 -36.60
CA ASP A 124 8.45 -1.95 -37.81
C ASP A 124 8.27 -3.34 -38.44
N VAL A 125 8.10 -3.35 -39.77
CA VAL A 125 7.94 -4.56 -40.60
C VAL A 125 9.26 -5.29 -40.82
#